data_AF-A0A357CVW1-F1
#
_entry.id   AF-A0A357CVW1-F1
#
_cell.length_a   1.000
_cell.length_b   1.000
_cell.length_c   1.000
_cell.angle_alpha   90.00
_cell.angle_beta   90.00
_cell.angle_gamma   90.00
#
_symmetry.space_group_name_H-M   'P 1'
#
loop_
_entity.id
_entity.type
_entity.pdbx_description
1 polymer ?
#
loop_
_entity_poly.entity_id
_entity_poly.type
_entity_poly.pdbx_seq_one_letter_code
_entity_poly.pdbx_strand_id
1 'polypeptide(L)'
;METNAYLKEHYEKGGENGRLLSRHGRIEFLTTVRYVEKYLHEGMKIIEIGAGTGRYSHYFAKQGYTVDAVELINYNIEVFKQNTVHGEAVTIKQGNAL
;
A
#
# COMPACT_ATOMS: atom_id res chain seq x y z
N MET A 1 22.39 -7.36 -14.16
CA MET A 1 21.52 -6.42 -14.89
C MET A 1 20.07 -6.82 -14.60
N GLU A 2 19.15 -5.85 -14.52
CA GLU A 2 17.73 -6.04 -14.95
C GLU A 2 16.62 -6.49 -13.96
N THR A 3 16.81 -6.91 -12.70
CA THR A 3 15.63 -7.24 -11.85
C THR A 3 14.71 -6.02 -11.62
N ASN A 4 15.30 -4.86 -11.35
CA ASN A 4 14.56 -3.61 -11.23
C ASN A 4 13.95 -3.15 -12.56
N ALA A 5 14.56 -3.48 -13.71
CA ALA A 5 14.07 -3.06 -15.02
C ALA A 5 12.82 -3.83 -15.42
N TYR A 6 12.82 -5.17 -15.25
CA TYR A 6 11.63 -6.00 -15.49
C TYR A 6 10.47 -5.63 -14.57
N LEU A 7 10.73 -5.45 -13.26
CA LEU A 7 9.70 -5.06 -12.30
C LEU A 7 9.12 -3.68 -12.65
N LYS A 8 9.99 -2.74 -13.01
CA LYS A 8 9.58 -1.41 -13.44
C LYS A 8 8.71 -1.49 -14.71
N GLU A 9 9.12 -2.24 -15.73
CA GLU A 9 8.32 -2.44 -16.94
C GLU A 9 6.97 -3.11 -16.65
N HIS A 10 6.91 -4.07 -15.72
CA HIS A 10 5.67 -4.73 -15.34
C HIS A 10 4.70 -3.77 -14.64
N TYR A 11 5.17 -3.00 -13.66
CA TYR A 11 4.31 -2.12 -12.85
C TYR A 11 4.04 -0.75 -13.49
N GLU A 12 4.89 -0.27 -14.42
CA GLU A 12 4.65 0.96 -15.18
C GLU A 12 3.55 0.80 -16.24
N LYS A 13 3.13 -0.44 -16.56
CA LYS A 13 1.99 -0.71 -17.45
C LYS A 13 0.64 -0.24 -16.87
N GLY A 14 0.63 0.20 -15.60
CA GLY A 14 -0.55 0.71 -14.92
C GLY A 14 -1.49 -0.40 -14.45
N GLY A 15 -2.51 -0.03 -13.68
CA GLY A 15 -3.53 -0.94 -13.17
C GLY A 15 -3.43 -1.24 -11.67
N GLU A 16 -2.28 -1.02 -11.03
CA GLU A 16 -2.11 -1.27 -9.60
C GLU A 16 -3.12 -0.45 -8.77
N ASN A 17 -3.37 0.81 -9.15
CA ASN A 17 -4.34 1.66 -8.46
C ASN A 17 -5.77 1.09 -8.45
N GLY A 18 -6.15 0.38 -9.52
CA GLY A 18 -7.46 -0.22 -9.67
C GLY A 18 -7.53 -1.69 -9.23
N ARG A 19 -6.39 -2.34 -8.93
CA ARG A 19 -6.30 -3.80 -8.71
C ARG A 19 -7.30 -4.27 -7.68
N LEU A 20 -7.32 -3.62 -6.52
CA LEU A 20 -8.19 -3.93 -5.38
C LEU A 20 -9.63 -3.39 -5.52
N LEU A 21 -9.93 -2.64 -6.59
CA LEU A 21 -11.30 -2.21 -6.92
C LEU A 21 -12.02 -3.22 -7.83
N SER A 22 -11.29 -4.10 -8.51
CA SER A 22 -11.88 -5.16 -9.35
C SER A 22 -12.71 -6.15 -8.53
N ARG A 23 -13.59 -6.93 -9.17
CA ARG A 23 -14.42 -7.93 -8.48
C ARG A 23 -13.58 -8.93 -7.67
N HIS A 24 -12.45 -9.37 -8.24
CA HIS A 24 -11.54 -10.31 -7.58
C HIS A 24 -10.65 -9.61 -6.54
N GLY A 25 -10.11 -8.43 -6.86
CA GLY A 25 -9.27 -7.67 -5.93
C GLY A 25 -10.02 -7.17 -4.69
N ARG A 26 -11.34 -6.91 -4.79
CA ARG A 26 -12.15 -6.60 -3.59
C ARG A 26 -12.22 -7.78 -2.61
N ILE A 27 -12.20 -9.02 -3.10
CA ILE A 27 -12.21 -10.20 -2.22
C ILE A 27 -10.89 -10.30 -1.46
N GLU A 28 -9.76 -10.07 -2.14
CA GLU A 28 -8.44 -9.98 -1.51
C GLU A 28 -8.45 -8.90 -0.42
N PHE A 29 -8.84 -7.66 -0.78
CA PHE A 29 -8.86 -6.54 0.16
C PHE A 29 -9.69 -6.83 1.41
N LEU A 30 -10.95 -7.27 1.24
CA LEU A 30 -11.86 -7.54 2.35
C LEU A 30 -11.38 -8.69 3.23
N THR A 31 -10.80 -9.72 2.62
CA THR A 31 -10.31 -10.89 3.36
C THR A 31 -9.08 -10.52 4.18
N THR A 32 -8.11 -9.82 3.58
CA THR A 32 -6.90 -9.35 4.27
C THR A 32 -7.25 -8.46 5.45
N VAL A 33 -8.07 -7.42 5.22
CA VAL A 33 -8.53 -6.51 6.29
C VAL A 33 -9.19 -7.29 7.42
N ARG A 34 -10.15 -8.18 7.10
CA ARG A 34 -10.87 -8.98 8.10
C ARG A 34 -9.94 -9.79 9.00
N TYR A 35 -8.84 -10.32 8.48
CA TYR A 35 -7.91 -11.12 9.28
C TYR A 35 -6.90 -10.25 10.03
N VAL A 36 -6.40 -9.18 9.43
CA VAL A 36 -5.48 -8.26 10.10
C VAL A 36 -6.15 -7.58 11.29
N GLU A 37 -7.37 -7.08 11.12
CA GLU A 37 -8.11 -6.38 12.19
C GLU A 37 -8.35 -7.23 13.45
N LYS A 38 -8.36 -8.56 13.34
CA LYS A 38 -8.48 -9.45 14.51
C LYS A 38 -7.31 -9.35 15.47
N TYR A 39 -6.15 -8.89 14.98
CA TYR A 39 -4.91 -8.84 15.73
C TYR A 39 -4.42 -7.41 15.98
N LEU A 40 -5.16 -6.40 15.51
CA LEU A 40 -4.85 -5.01 15.78
C LEU A 40 -5.47 -4.56 17.11
N HIS A 41 -4.70 -3.74 17.83
CA HIS A 41 -5.12 -3.11 19.08
C HIS A 41 -4.82 -1.62 19.02
N GLU A 42 -5.58 -0.83 19.78
CA GLU A 42 -5.37 0.62 19.86
C GLU A 42 -3.91 0.96 20.24
N GLY A 43 -3.34 1.96 19.56
CA GLY A 43 -1.96 2.40 19.76
C GLY A 43 -0.89 1.57 19.04
N MET A 44 -1.26 0.47 18.37
CA MET A 44 -0.33 -0.23 17.48
C MET A 44 0.08 0.63 16.28
N LYS A 45 1.29 0.37 15.78
CA LYS A 45 1.81 0.94 14.53
C LYS A 45 1.93 -0.14 13.49
N ILE A 46 1.67 0.19 12.24
CA ILE A 46 1.65 -0.75 11.12
C ILE A 46 2.81 -0.42 10.19
N ILE A 47 3.53 -1.46 9.74
CA ILE A 47 4.44 -1.37 8.61
C ILE A 47 3.85 -2.16 7.43
N GLU A 48 3.71 -1.52 6.28
CA GLU A 48 3.29 -2.17 5.03
C GLU A 48 4.49 -2.26 4.07
N ILE A 49 4.86 -3.48 3.68
CA ILE A 49 5.95 -3.74 2.75
C ILE A 49 5.37 -4.17 1.41
N GLY A 50 5.62 -3.39 0.36
CA GLY A 50 4.95 -3.55 -0.94
C GLY A 50 3.59 -2.86 -0.94
N ALA A 51 3.57 -1.56 -0.63
CA ALA A 51 2.33 -0.82 -0.42
C ALA A 51 1.56 -0.48 -1.70
N GLY A 52 2.17 -0.67 -2.88
CA GLY A 52 1.58 -0.29 -4.15
C GLY A 52 1.11 1.17 -4.12
N THR A 53 -0.14 1.41 -4.49
CA THR A 53 -0.74 2.77 -4.45
C THR A 53 -1.44 3.12 -3.14
N GLY A 54 -1.24 2.32 -2.09
CA GLY A 54 -1.58 2.67 -0.71
C GLY A 54 -2.94 2.24 -0.20
N ARG A 55 -3.64 1.32 -0.87
CA ARG A 55 -5.03 0.98 -0.51
C ARG A 55 -5.17 0.49 0.94
N TYR A 56 -4.27 -0.37 1.42
CA TYR A 56 -4.29 -0.83 2.81
C TYR A 56 -3.74 0.24 3.76
N SER A 57 -2.63 0.89 3.41
CA SER A 57 -2.07 2.02 4.17
C SER A 57 -3.09 3.10 4.49
N HIS A 58 -3.78 3.64 3.48
CA HIS A 58 -4.81 4.65 3.67
C HIS A 58 -6.02 4.11 4.42
N TYR A 59 -6.37 2.83 4.23
CA TYR A 59 -7.46 2.22 4.98
C TYR A 59 -7.16 2.24 6.49
N PHE A 60 -6.01 1.70 6.92
CA PHE A 60 -5.69 1.64 8.34
C PHE A 60 -5.36 3.01 8.93
N ALA A 61 -4.76 3.92 8.17
CA ALA A 61 -4.53 5.28 8.63
C ALA A 61 -5.84 6.02 8.96
N LYS A 62 -6.88 5.83 8.14
CA LYS A 62 -8.24 6.37 8.41
C LYS A 62 -8.92 5.75 9.62
N GLN A 63 -8.52 4.54 10.00
CA GLN A 63 -9.00 3.87 11.22
C GLN A 63 -8.23 4.30 12.48
N GLY A 64 -7.28 5.25 12.36
CA GLY A 64 -6.54 5.83 13.48
C GLY A 64 -5.17 5.20 13.76
N TYR A 65 -4.72 4.27 12.92
CA TYR A 65 -3.38 3.69 13.04
C TYR A 65 -2.32 4.59 12.41
N THR A 66 -1.12 4.62 12.98
CA THR A 66 0.04 5.17 12.27
C THR A 66 0.61 4.10 11.34
N VAL A 67 0.77 4.42 10.07
CA VAL A 67 1.25 3.48 9.05
C VAL A 67 2.52 3.99 8.38
N ASP A 68 3.57 3.16 8.39
CA ASP A 68 4.77 3.39 7.60
C ASP A 68 4.82 2.41 6.42
N ALA A 69 4.85 2.93 5.20
CA ALA A 69 4.83 2.14 3.98
C ALA A 69 6.20 2.08 3.30
N VAL A 70 6.52 0.93 2.70
CA VAL A 70 7.66 0.75 1.80
C VAL A 70 7.15 0.27 0.45
N GLU A 71 7.61 0.92 -0.61
CA GLU A 71 7.29 0.54 -1.98
C GLU A 71 8.55 0.64 -2.86
N LEU A 72 8.68 -0.26 -3.82
CA LEU A 72 9.84 -0.32 -4.69
C LEU A 72 9.68 0.60 -5.91
N ILE A 73 8.48 0.65 -6.47
CA ILE A 73 8.19 1.27 -7.76
C ILE A 73 7.79 2.74 -7.57
N ASN A 74 8.60 3.66 -8.13
CA ASN A 74 8.38 5.09 -7.96
C ASN A 74 7.00 5.57 -8.49
N TYR A 75 6.51 5.00 -9.60
CA TYR A 75 5.18 5.34 -10.11
C TYR A 75 4.08 5.09 -9.07
N ASN A 76 4.12 3.95 -8.38
CA ASN A 76 3.16 3.60 -7.35
C ASN A 76 3.24 4.57 -6.15
N ILE A 77 4.46 4.98 -5.78
CA ILE A 77 4.70 5.97 -4.72
C ILE A 77 4.06 7.33 -5.06
N GLU A 78 4.18 7.78 -6.30
CA GLU A 78 3.57 9.04 -6.70
C GLU A 78 2.03 8.97 -6.66
N VAL A 79 1.43 7.85 -7.07
CA VAL A 79 -0.02 7.65 -6.94
C VAL A 79 -0.44 7.53 -5.46
N PHE A 80 0.36 6.86 -4.62
CA PHE A 80 0.14 6.80 -3.17
C PHE A 80 0.09 8.21 -2.58
N LYS A 81 1.07 9.06 -2.89
CA LYS A 81 1.11 10.46 -2.42
C LYS A 81 -0.10 11.25 -2.90
N GLN A 82 -0.55 11.06 -4.14
CA GLN A 82 -1.76 11.70 -4.67
C GLN A 82 -3.04 11.24 -3.94
N ASN A 83 -3.08 9.99 -3.49
CA ASN A 83 -4.18 9.42 -2.71
C ASN A 83 -4.15 9.84 -1.22
N THR A 84 -3.02 10.36 -0.74
CA THR A 84 -2.83 10.77 0.66
C THR A 84 -3.65 12.03 0.96
N VAL A 85 -4.44 12.01 2.03
CA VAL A 85 -5.20 13.18 2.47
C VAL A 85 -4.46 13.94 3.57
N HIS A 86 -4.64 15.26 3.64
CA HIS A 86 -3.97 16.09 4.65
C HIS A 86 -4.30 15.62 6.08
N GLY A 87 -3.27 15.39 6.89
CA GLY A 87 -3.40 14.94 8.28
C GLY A 87 -3.56 13.43 8.45
N GLU A 88 -3.53 12.65 7.35
CA GLU A 88 -3.49 11.19 7.43
C GLU A 88 -2.15 10.74 8.02
N ALA A 89 -2.19 9.87 9.04
CA ALA A 89 -1.00 9.39 9.75
C ALA A 89 -0.28 8.28 8.97
N VAL A 90 0.13 8.59 7.73
CA VAL A 90 0.75 7.66 6.80
C VAL A 90 2.03 8.24 6.22
N THR A 91 3.08 7.41 6.15
CA THR A 91 4.32 7.74 5.44
C THR A 91 4.61 6.71 4.35
N ILE A 92 5.40 7.09 3.34
CA ILE A 92 5.89 6.14 2.34
C ILE A 92 7.35 6.41 2.00
N LYS A 93 8.15 5.34 1.94
CA LYS A 93 9.56 5.37 1.54
C LYS A 93 9.79 4.46 0.34
N GLN A 94 10.60 4.93 -0.61
CA GLN A 94 11.10 4.07 -1.67
C GLN A 94 12.16 3.11 -1.12
N GLY A 95 11.99 1.81 -1.35
CA GLY A 95 12.99 0.83 -0.95
C GLY A 95 12.62 -0.61 -1.28
N ASN A 96 13.61 -1.49 -1.20
CA ASN A 96 13.38 -2.89 -0.91
C ASN A 96 13.41 -3.07 0.62
N ALA A 97 12.89 -4.20 1.11
CA ALA A 97 12.85 -4.49 2.55
C ALA A 97 14.06 -5.32 3.03
N LEU A 98 15.19 -5.25 2.32
CA LEU A 98 16.43 -5.97 2.62
C LEU A 98 17.48 -5.05 3.25
#